data_AF-A0A953CFA1-F1
#
_entry.id   AF-A0A953CFA1-F1
#
_cell.length_a   1.000
_cell.length_b   1.000
_cell.length_c   1.000
_cell.angle_alpha   90.00
_cell.angle_beta   90.00
_cell.angle_gamma   90.00
#
_symmetry.space_group_name_H-M   'P 1'
#
loop_
_entity.id
_entity.type
_entity.pdbx_description
1 polymer ?
#
loop_
_entity_poly.entity_id
_entity_poly.type
_entity_poly.pdbx_seq_one_letter_code
_entity_poly.pdbx_strand_id
1 'polypeptide(L)'
;MHLAVLFMSALLVASATGLSAQEIAARTPQGAASVLTEQTEAGMRLTISVAGTEPQVFDGVGDALVPLRAGNRSGPVLALDIDRDGIDEIFVRTSTQGQRGVLIVFRWDAAASHYAPVTFTEDAGAPKPYLLVHFSQPVSVNGDTIEANNDSESGGRKRLRVFRYRWNGNGFAQTTDH
;
A
#
# COMPACT_ATOMS: atom_id res chain seq x y z
N MET A 1 -7.17 57.82 38.73
CA MET A 1 -6.52 56.53 39.03
C MET A 1 -7.19 55.46 38.19
N HIS A 2 -6.55 55.01 37.12
CA HIS A 2 -7.09 54.03 36.18
C HIS A 2 -6.67 52.62 36.61
N LEU A 3 -7.66 51.72 36.75
CA LEU A 3 -7.45 50.32 37.08
C LEU A 3 -7.37 49.55 35.75
N ALA A 4 -6.17 49.05 35.43
CA ALA A 4 -5.94 48.21 34.26
C ALA A 4 -6.35 46.77 34.57
N VAL A 5 -7.32 46.24 33.82
CA VAL A 5 -7.70 44.83 33.84
C VAL A 5 -6.83 44.10 32.82
N LEU A 6 -5.93 43.24 33.31
CA LEU A 6 -5.15 42.32 32.47
C LEU A 6 -6.04 41.11 32.12
N PHE A 7 -6.46 41.01 30.86
CA PHE A 7 -7.05 39.79 30.32
C PHE A 7 -5.93 38.88 29.81
N MET A 8 -5.64 37.83 30.57
CA MET A 8 -4.69 36.79 30.17
C MET A 8 -5.46 35.71 29.41
N SER A 9 -5.51 35.82 28.09
CA SER A 9 -6.09 34.80 27.21
C SER A 9 -5.13 33.61 27.13
N ALA A 10 -5.44 32.54 27.85
CA ALA A 10 -4.79 31.25 27.69
C ALA A 10 -5.19 30.65 26.34
N LEU A 11 -4.26 30.57 25.40
CA LEU A 11 -4.42 29.76 24.19
C LEU A 11 -4.43 28.27 24.59
N LEU A 12 -5.60 27.65 24.49
CA LEU A 12 -5.72 26.20 24.41
C LEU A 12 -5.15 25.74 23.07
N VAL A 13 -3.92 25.22 23.07
CA VAL A 13 -3.42 24.40 21.96
C VAL A 13 -4.19 23.09 22.02
N ALA A 14 -5.24 22.98 21.20
CA ALA A 14 -5.85 21.69 20.91
C ALA A 14 -4.79 20.86 20.18
N SER A 15 -4.20 19.89 20.86
CA SER A 15 -3.46 18.82 20.20
C SER A 15 -4.45 18.06 19.33
N ALA A 16 -4.48 18.40 18.03
CA ALA A 16 -5.10 17.58 17.02
C ALA A 16 -4.49 16.18 17.16
N THR A 17 -5.31 15.19 17.48
CA THR A 17 -4.92 13.79 17.50
C THR A 17 -4.50 13.43 16.08
N GLY A 18 -3.20 13.47 15.84
CA GLY A 18 -2.60 13.21 14.55
C GLY A 18 -3.04 11.84 14.05
N LEU A 19 -3.60 11.84 12.85
CA LEU A 19 -3.80 10.66 12.03
C LEU A 19 -2.52 9.81 12.07
N SER A 20 -2.69 8.51 12.30
CA SER A 20 -1.56 7.59 12.48
C SER A 20 -0.76 7.45 11.18
N ALA A 21 0.26 8.29 11.05
CA ALA A 21 1.37 8.10 10.14
C ALA A 21 2.05 6.77 10.47
N GLN A 22 1.96 5.79 9.56
CA GLN A 22 2.80 4.60 9.63
C GLN A 22 4.06 4.87 8.81
N GLU A 23 5.22 4.85 9.47
CA GLU A 23 6.51 4.90 8.82
C GLU A 23 7.09 3.48 8.69
N ILE A 24 7.53 3.12 7.48
CA ILE A 24 8.26 1.87 7.22
C ILE A 24 9.53 2.18 6.45
N ALA A 25 10.64 1.52 6.81
CA ALA A 25 11.87 1.54 6.04
C ALA A 25 11.90 0.41 4.98
N ALA A 26 12.25 0.74 3.74
CA ALA A 26 12.50 -0.20 2.64
C ALA A 26 13.94 -0.03 2.15
N ARG A 27 14.65 -1.12 1.83
CA ARG A 27 16.02 -1.05 1.27
C ARG A 27 15.98 -0.50 -0.15
N THR A 28 16.91 0.39 -0.46
CA THR A 28 17.11 0.98 -1.80
C THR A 28 18.60 0.99 -2.16
N PRO A 29 18.96 1.23 -3.44
CA PRO A 29 20.36 1.42 -3.82
C PRO A 29 21.04 2.59 -3.10
N GLN A 30 20.28 3.59 -2.67
CA GLN A 30 20.75 4.80 -1.97
C GLN A 30 20.65 4.69 -0.44
N GLY A 31 20.28 3.52 0.11
CA GLY A 31 20.14 3.29 1.54
C GLY A 31 18.74 2.82 1.91
N ALA A 32 17.97 3.67 2.58
CA ALA A 32 16.60 3.37 2.99
C ALA A 32 15.61 4.36 2.38
N ALA A 33 14.47 3.86 1.91
CA ALA A 33 13.28 4.66 1.67
C ALA A 33 12.41 4.66 2.93
N SER A 34 11.78 5.79 3.24
CA SER A 34 10.67 5.85 4.20
C SER A 34 9.34 5.90 3.46
N VAL A 35 8.36 5.18 3.99
CA VAL A 35 6.99 5.15 3.48
C VAL A 35 6.06 5.69 4.54
N LEU A 36 5.34 6.76 4.24
CA LEU A 36 4.38 7.42 5.11
C LEU A 36 2.97 7.26 4.55
N THR A 37 2.00 6.93 5.40
CA THR A 37 0.58 6.89 5.03
C THR A 37 -0.24 7.87 5.84
N GLU A 38 -1.10 8.67 5.19
CA GLU A 38 -1.95 9.67 5.83
C GLU A 38 -3.38 9.60 5.29
N GLN A 39 -4.40 9.75 6.15
CA GLN A 39 -5.78 9.93 5.69
C GLN A 39 -5.98 11.37 5.23
N THR A 40 -6.49 11.55 4.02
CA THR A 40 -6.87 12.86 3.47
C THR A 40 -8.34 12.87 3.07
N GLU A 41 -8.84 14.03 2.64
CA GLU A 41 -10.19 14.15 2.07
C GLU A 41 -10.37 13.31 0.78
N ALA A 42 -9.29 13.09 0.03
CA ALA A 42 -9.29 12.28 -1.19
C ALA A 42 -9.09 10.77 -0.93
N GLY A 43 -9.05 10.35 0.35
CA GLY A 43 -8.69 9.00 0.77
C GLY A 43 -7.27 8.93 1.34
N MET A 44 -6.68 7.73 1.35
CA MET A 44 -5.31 7.52 1.79
C MET A 44 -4.31 8.17 0.82
N ARG A 45 -3.36 8.90 1.38
CA ARG A 45 -2.14 9.38 0.73
C ARG A 45 -0.97 8.50 1.14
N LEU A 46 -0.15 8.15 0.16
CA LEU A 46 1.14 7.49 0.36
C LEU A 46 2.25 8.48 -0.02
N THR A 47 3.27 8.61 0.82
CA THR A 47 4.50 9.34 0.48
C THR A 47 5.70 8.40 0.61
N ILE A 48 6.47 8.26 -0.47
CA ILE A 48 7.70 7.47 -0.50
C ILE A 48 8.88 8.43 -0.65
N SER A 49 9.76 8.47 0.35
CA SER A 49 10.93 9.35 0.38
C SER A 49 12.21 8.52 0.31
N VAL A 50 13.08 8.82 -0.65
CA VAL A 50 14.42 8.22 -0.76
C VAL A 50 15.45 9.33 -0.63
N ALA A 51 16.54 9.08 0.10
CA ALA A 51 17.58 10.07 0.29
C ALA A 51 18.15 10.55 -1.06
N GLY A 52 18.17 11.86 -1.27
CA GLY A 52 18.68 12.46 -2.51
C GLY A 52 17.68 12.50 -3.68
N THR A 53 16.43 12.11 -3.46
CA THR A 53 15.34 12.28 -4.45
C THR A 53 14.22 13.16 -3.90
N GLU A 54 13.42 13.73 -4.79
CA GLU A 54 12.15 14.34 -4.38
C GLU A 54 11.19 13.26 -3.83
N PRO A 55 10.43 13.54 -2.75
CA PRO A 55 9.41 12.64 -2.26
C PRO A 55 8.33 12.36 -3.31
N GLN A 56 7.94 11.10 -3.45
CA GLN A 56 6.86 10.69 -4.34
C GLN A 56 5.55 10.66 -3.57
N VAL A 57 4.52 11.34 -4.08
CA VAL A 57 3.21 11.42 -3.44
C VAL A 57 2.16 10.73 -4.32
N PHE A 58 1.44 9.78 -3.74
CA PHE A 58 0.32 9.08 -4.37
C PHE A 58 -0.94 9.35 -3.56
N ASP A 59 -1.79 10.25 -4.09
CA ASP A 59 -3.09 10.55 -3.51
C ASP A 59 -4.15 9.55 -3.96
N GLY A 60 -5.12 9.27 -3.09
CA GLY A 60 -6.26 8.42 -3.42
C GLY A 60 -5.89 6.96 -3.67
N VAL A 61 -4.88 6.42 -2.98
CA VAL A 61 -4.48 5.00 -3.05
C VAL A 61 -5.52 4.05 -2.42
N GLY A 62 -6.70 4.55 -2.07
CA GLY A 62 -7.82 3.87 -1.43
C GLY A 62 -8.45 4.76 -0.37
N ASP A 63 -9.46 4.28 0.34
CA ASP A 63 -10.17 5.01 1.39
C ASP A 63 -9.63 4.73 2.79
N ALA A 64 -9.13 3.52 3.05
CA ALA A 64 -8.58 3.12 4.35
C ALA A 64 -7.50 2.04 4.20
N LEU A 65 -6.60 1.97 5.18
CA LEU A 65 -5.55 0.95 5.25
C LEU A 65 -6.12 -0.42 5.66
N VAL A 66 -5.70 -1.49 4.97
CA VAL A 66 -6.13 -2.87 5.26
C VAL A 66 -4.89 -3.76 5.39
N PRO A 67 -4.75 -4.55 6.47
CA PRO A 67 -3.57 -5.39 6.64
C PRO A 67 -3.39 -6.44 5.54
N LEU A 68 -2.13 -6.66 5.14
CA LEU A 68 -1.66 -7.87 4.48
C LEU A 68 -0.70 -8.64 5.41
N ARG A 69 -0.32 -9.85 5.01
CA ARG A 69 0.58 -10.74 5.77
C ARG A 69 1.77 -11.16 4.91
N ALA A 70 2.95 -11.25 5.52
CA ALA A 70 4.13 -11.87 4.91
C ALA A 70 4.94 -12.60 5.99
N GLY A 71 4.86 -13.93 6.02
CA GLY A 71 5.40 -14.74 7.12
C GLY A 71 4.85 -14.27 8.47
N ASN A 72 5.75 -13.90 9.40
CA ASN A 72 5.39 -13.40 10.74
C ASN A 72 5.11 -11.89 10.78
N ARG A 73 5.22 -11.17 9.65
CA ARG A 73 4.94 -9.74 9.56
C ARG A 73 3.50 -9.52 9.10
N SER A 74 2.85 -8.53 9.68
CA SER A 74 1.54 -8.05 9.22
C SER A 74 1.43 -6.54 9.37
N GLY A 75 0.82 -5.91 8.40
CA GLY A 75 0.62 -4.47 8.33
C GLY A 75 -0.03 -4.11 7.01
N PRO A 76 -0.61 -2.91 6.88
CA PRO A 76 -1.20 -2.44 5.63
C PRO A 76 -0.14 -2.02 4.61
N VAL A 77 1.07 -1.73 5.07
CA VAL A 77 2.25 -1.53 4.24
C VAL A 77 3.32 -2.53 4.66
N LEU A 78 4.02 -3.14 3.72
CA LEU A 78 5.17 -4.02 3.96
C LEU A 78 6.26 -3.76 2.91
N ALA A 79 7.52 -3.72 3.35
CA ALA A 79 8.68 -3.72 2.47
C ALA A 79 9.27 -5.13 2.39
N LEU A 80 9.37 -5.71 1.19
CA LEU A 80 9.79 -7.08 0.93
C LEU A 80 10.63 -7.13 -0.35
N ASP A 81 11.80 -7.76 -0.30
CA ASP A 81 12.64 -8.06 -1.47
C ASP A 81 12.21 -9.40 -2.07
N ILE A 82 11.33 -9.34 -3.07
CA ILE A 82 10.69 -10.55 -3.63
C ILE A 82 11.53 -11.21 -4.72
N ASP A 83 12.32 -10.43 -5.45
CA ASP A 83 13.14 -10.89 -6.57
C ASP A 83 14.61 -11.11 -6.20
N ARG A 84 14.97 -10.82 -4.93
CA ARG A 84 16.27 -11.06 -4.30
C ARG A 84 17.39 -10.22 -4.90
N ASP A 85 17.07 -9.03 -5.38
CA ASP A 85 18.06 -8.08 -5.88
C ASP A 85 18.66 -7.18 -4.77
N GLY A 86 18.18 -7.32 -3.54
CA GLY A 86 18.62 -6.55 -2.36
C GLY A 86 17.85 -5.25 -2.12
N ILE A 87 16.94 -4.89 -3.02
CA ILE A 87 16.04 -3.74 -2.95
C ILE A 87 14.67 -4.26 -2.52
N ASP A 88 13.98 -3.56 -1.63
CA ASP A 88 12.63 -3.97 -1.23
C ASP A 88 11.58 -3.38 -2.17
N GLU A 89 10.64 -4.20 -2.63
CA GLU A 89 9.32 -3.77 -3.10
C GLU A 89 8.44 -3.31 -1.93
N ILE A 90 7.62 -2.29 -2.18
CA ILE A 90 6.69 -1.74 -1.19
C ILE A 90 5.29 -2.21 -1.53
N PHE A 91 4.73 -3.07 -0.70
CA PHE A 91 3.36 -3.55 -0.76
C PHE A 91 2.47 -2.60 0.04
N VAL A 92 1.39 -2.12 -0.57
CA VAL A 92 0.39 -1.27 0.08
C VAL A 92 -0.98 -1.88 -0.18
N ARG A 93 -1.70 -2.20 0.90
CA ARG A 93 -3.08 -2.68 0.82
C ARG A 93 -4.04 -1.71 1.46
N THR A 94 -5.05 -1.34 0.70
CA THR A 94 -6.13 -0.42 1.09
C THR A 94 -7.49 -1.02 0.78
N SER A 95 -8.55 -0.28 1.08
CA SER A 95 -9.92 -0.56 0.66
C SER A 95 -10.51 0.56 -0.17
N THR A 96 -11.58 0.28 -0.92
CA THR A 96 -12.46 1.31 -1.50
C THR A 96 -13.83 1.34 -0.82
N GLN A 97 -14.60 2.42 -1.00
CA GLN A 97 -15.95 2.61 -0.42
C GLN A 97 -16.91 1.47 -0.77
N GLY A 98 -16.69 0.78 -1.89
CA GLY A 98 -17.42 -0.41 -2.30
C GLY A 98 -17.04 -1.71 -1.58
N GLN A 99 -16.33 -1.63 -0.44
CA GLN A 99 -15.80 -2.77 0.31
C GLN A 99 -14.99 -3.74 -0.57
N ARG A 100 -14.19 -3.19 -1.49
CA ARG A 100 -13.16 -3.96 -2.21
C ARG A 100 -11.81 -3.64 -1.60
N GLY A 101 -10.94 -4.63 -1.52
CA GLY A 101 -9.53 -4.40 -1.23
C GLY A 101 -8.80 -4.00 -2.51
N VAL A 102 -7.78 -3.16 -2.36
CA VAL A 102 -6.84 -2.80 -3.42
C VAL A 102 -5.44 -3.13 -2.92
N LEU A 103 -4.67 -3.84 -3.72
CA LEU A 103 -3.25 -4.08 -3.48
C LEU A 103 -2.45 -3.37 -4.57
N ILE A 104 -1.52 -2.52 -4.15
CA ILE A 104 -0.54 -1.86 -5.02
C ILE A 104 0.83 -2.33 -4.55
N VAL A 105 1.70 -2.66 -5.50
CA VAL A 105 3.11 -2.99 -5.20
C VAL A 105 3.97 -2.03 -5.98
N PHE A 106 4.90 -1.37 -5.32
CA PHE A 106 5.85 -0.46 -5.94
C PHE A 106 7.22 -1.11 -5.98
N ARG A 107 7.89 -1.00 -7.14
CA ARG A 107 9.26 -1.42 -7.35
C ARG A 107 10.15 -0.23 -7.67
N TRP A 108 11.41 -0.28 -7.27
CA TRP A 108 12.40 0.71 -7.66
C TRP A 108 12.69 0.65 -9.17
N ASP A 109 12.47 1.75 -9.86
CA ASP A 109 12.95 1.99 -11.22
C ASP A 109 14.32 2.66 -11.15
N ALA A 110 15.37 1.90 -11.48
CA ALA A 110 16.73 2.41 -11.47
C ALA A 110 17.00 3.49 -12.53
N ALA A 111 16.30 3.46 -13.67
CA ALA A 111 16.47 4.45 -14.73
C ALA A 111 15.86 5.79 -14.34
N ALA A 112 14.69 5.76 -13.69
CA ALA A 112 13.98 6.96 -13.26
C ALA A 112 14.32 7.40 -11.83
N SER A 113 15.08 6.58 -11.07
CA SER A 113 15.43 6.80 -9.67
C SER A 113 14.23 7.06 -8.77
N HIS A 114 13.17 6.27 -8.95
CA HIS A 114 11.93 6.39 -8.16
C HIS A 114 11.23 5.04 -8.00
N TYR A 115 10.12 5.00 -7.25
CA TYR A 115 9.29 3.80 -7.09
C TYR A 115 8.09 3.86 -8.04
N ALA A 116 7.92 2.85 -8.88
CA ALA A 116 6.81 2.75 -9.82
C ALA A 116 5.89 1.58 -9.48
N PRO A 117 4.55 1.72 -9.61
CA PRO A 117 3.63 0.60 -9.46
C PRO A 117 3.95 -0.52 -10.46
N VAL A 118 4.03 -1.75 -9.98
CA VAL A 118 4.18 -2.93 -10.82
C VAL A 118 2.85 -3.32 -11.43
N THR A 119 2.91 -4.08 -12.51
CA THR A 119 1.73 -4.53 -13.23
C THR A 119 1.21 -5.86 -12.70
N PHE A 120 -0.11 -5.97 -12.55
CA PHE A 120 -0.83 -7.21 -12.31
C PHE A 120 -1.53 -7.65 -13.60
N THR A 121 -1.33 -8.91 -13.99
CA THR A 121 -1.97 -9.53 -15.15
C THR A 121 -2.88 -10.67 -14.69
N GLU A 122 -4.18 -10.51 -14.93
CA GLU A 122 -5.22 -11.52 -14.65
C GLU A 122 -5.54 -12.31 -15.94
N ASP A 123 -5.95 -13.58 -15.84
CA ASP A 123 -6.10 -14.49 -16.99
C ASP A 123 -7.00 -13.96 -18.13
N ALA A 124 -8.01 -13.15 -17.79
CA ALA A 124 -8.97 -12.58 -18.75
C ALA A 124 -8.99 -11.04 -18.73
N GLY A 125 -7.96 -10.41 -18.15
CA GLY A 125 -7.92 -8.97 -17.88
C GLY A 125 -6.82 -8.23 -18.64
N ALA A 126 -7.07 -6.94 -18.90
CA ALA A 126 -5.99 -6.02 -19.23
C ALA A 126 -5.07 -5.86 -18.02
N PRO A 127 -3.74 -5.75 -18.21
CA PRO A 127 -2.82 -5.51 -17.12
C PRO A 127 -3.12 -4.17 -16.41
N LYS A 128 -2.99 -4.14 -15.08
CA LYS A 128 -3.31 -2.96 -14.23
C LYS A 128 -2.20 -2.69 -13.22
N PRO A 129 -1.99 -1.43 -12.79
CA PRO A 129 -1.00 -1.09 -11.76
C PRO A 129 -1.48 -1.40 -10.33
N TYR A 130 -2.52 -2.22 -10.18
CA TYR A 130 -3.10 -2.62 -8.91
C TYR A 130 -3.86 -3.93 -9.08
N LEU A 131 -4.07 -4.63 -7.98
CA LEU A 131 -4.91 -5.82 -7.90
C LEU A 131 -6.15 -5.53 -7.05
N LEU A 132 -7.33 -5.82 -7.59
CA LEU A 132 -8.56 -5.84 -6.80
C LEU A 132 -8.64 -7.17 -6.07
N VAL A 133 -8.88 -7.11 -4.76
CA VAL A 133 -8.99 -8.28 -3.89
C VAL A 133 -10.25 -8.16 -3.02
N HIS A 134 -10.69 -9.26 -2.42
CA HIS A 134 -11.78 -9.19 -1.46
C HIS A 134 -11.33 -8.41 -0.20
N PHE A 135 -12.17 -7.49 0.29
CA PHE A 135 -11.84 -6.61 1.42
C PHE A 135 -11.60 -7.36 2.72
N SER A 136 -12.56 -8.20 3.15
CA SER A 136 -12.52 -8.86 4.46
C SER A 136 -11.67 -10.13 4.51
N GLN A 137 -11.11 -10.56 3.38
CA GLN A 137 -10.32 -11.79 3.32
C GLN A 137 -8.83 -11.47 3.42
N PRO A 138 -8.00 -12.41 3.92
CA PRO A 138 -6.57 -12.20 3.97
C PRO A 138 -5.96 -12.11 2.56
N VAL A 139 -4.94 -11.27 2.46
CA VAL A 139 -3.93 -11.28 1.39
C VAL A 139 -2.60 -11.64 2.03
N SER A 140 -1.94 -12.64 1.49
CA SER A 140 -0.65 -13.15 1.97
C SER A 140 0.39 -13.11 0.88
N VAL A 141 1.59 -12.69 1.23
CA VAL A 141 2.78 -12.73 0.38
C VAL A 141 3.70 -13.83 0.91
N ASN A 142 4.06 -14.76 0.05
CA ASN A 142 4.96 -15.87 0.36
C ASN A 142 6.03 -15.98 -0.73
N GLY A 143 7.23 -15.49 -0.43
CA GLY A 143 8.31 -15.39 -1.41
C GLY A 143 7.90 -14.50 -2.59
N ASP A 144 7.95 -15.08 -3.79
CA ASP A 144 7.62 -14.44 -5.08
C ASP A 144 6.12 -14.50 -5.41
N THR A 145 5.28 -14.98 -4.50
CA THR A 145 3.86 -15.28 -4.76
C THR A 145 2.94 -14.53 -3.82
N ILE A 146 1.87 -13.95 -4.37
CA ILE A 146 0.75 -13.35 -3.65
C ILE A 146 -0.44 -14.31 -3.72
N GLU A 147 -1.00 -14.63 -2.56
CA GLU A 147 -2.28 -15.32 -2.43
C GLU A 147 -3.35 -14.32 -1.98
N ALA A 148 -4.40 -14.18 -2.79
CA ALA A 148 -5.50 -13.27 -2.53
C ALA A 148 -6.83 -13.98 -2.78
N ASN A 149 -7.78 -13.77 -1.87
CA ASN A 149 -9.16 -14.20 -2.11
C ASN A 149 -9.88 -13.17 -2.97
N ASN A 150 -10.60 -13.63 -3.99
CA ASN A 150 -11.46 -12.78 -4.80
C ASN A 150 -12.79 -13.47 -5.11
N ASP A 151 -13.78 -12.66 -5.44
CA ASP A 151 -15.08 -13.17 -5.89
C ASP A 151 -14.93 -13.75 -7.28
N SER A 152 -15.34 -15.01 -7.45
CA SER A 152 -15.49 -15.65 -8.74
C SER A 152 -16.96 -15.81 -9.10
N GLU A 153 -17.30 -15.52 -10.34
CA GLU A 153 -18.62 -15.81 -10.92
C GLU A 153 -18.51 -17.11 -11.72
N SER A 154 -18.85 -18.23 -11.09
CA SER A 154 -18.96 -19.51 -11.79
C SER A 154 -20.41 -19.97 -11.74
N GLY A 155 -21.08 -19.99 -12.90
CA GLY A 155 -22.45 -20.48 -13.04
C GLY A 155 -23.51 -19.69 -12.26
N GLY A 156 -23.37 -18.36 -12.14
CA GLY A 156 -24.36 -17.49 -11.51
C GLY A 156 -24.35 -17.47 -9.97
N ARG A 157 -23.39 -18.15 -9.32
CA ARG A 157 -23.17 -18.06 -7.87
C ARG A 157 -21.82 -17.41 -7.59
N LYS A 158 -21.82 -16.34 -6.78
CA LYS A 158 -20.59 -15.75 -6.25
C LYS A 158 -19.95 -16.74 -5.26
N ARG A 159 -18.69 -17.08 -5.50
CA ARG A 159 -17.88 -17.87 -4.58
C ARG A 159 -16.53 -17.22 -4.37
N LEU A 160 -16.08 -17.17 -3.13
CA LEU A 160 -14.70 -16.85 -2.81
C LEU A 160 -13.79 -17.93 -3.39
N ARG A 161 -12.79 -17.50 -4.16
CA ARG A 161 -11.68 -18.35 -4.61
C ARG A 161 -10.37 -17.70 -4.22
N VAL A 162 -9.39 -18.53 -3.89
CA VAL A 162 -8.00 -18.10 -3.75
C VAL A 162 -7.40 -18.04 -5.14
N PHE A 163 -6.85 -16.88 -5.48
CA PHE A 163 -6.05 -16.65 -6.66
C PHE A 163 -4.59 -16.48 -6.24
N ARG A 164 -3.69 -17.01 -7.06
CA ARG A 164 -2.24 -16.90 -6.89
C ARG A 164 -1.68 -16.04 -7.99
N TYR A 165 -0.80 -15.12 -7.61
CA TYR A 165 -0.10 -14.25 -8.53
C TYR A 165 1.38 -14.37 -8.28
N ARG A 166 2.14 -14.77 -9.30
CA ARG A 166 3.57 -15.01 -9.20
C ARG A 166 4.37 -13.91 -9.88
N TRP A 167 5.46 -13.50 -9.25
CA TRP A 167 6.42 -12.57 -9.83
C TRP A 167 6.97 -13.12 -11.14
N ASN A 168 7.01 -12.28 -12.17
CA ASN A 168 7.50 -12.65 -13.51
C ASN A 168 8.73 -11.83 -13.94
N GLY A 169 9.34 -11.07 -13.04
CA GLY A 169 10.48 -10.20 -13.31
C GLY A 169 10.11 -8.72 -13.49
N ASN A 170 8.86 -8.40 -13.83
CA ASN A 170 8.37 -7.02 -14.02
C ASN A 170 7.09 -6.70 -13.24
N GLY A 171 6.39 -7.72 -12.77
CA GLY A 171 5.12 -7.61 -12.08
C GLY A 171 4.62 -8.99 -11.68
N PHE A 172 3.31 -9.10 -11.47
CA PHE A 172 2.66 -10.31 -11.01
C PHE A 172 1.68 -10.84 -12.05
N ALA A 173 1.79 -12.11 -12.41
CA ALA A 173 0.85 -12.79 -13.29
C ALA A 173 0.04 -13.83 -12.52
N GLN A 174 -1.26 -13.88 -12.75
CA GLN A 174 -2.12 -14.92 -12.20
C GLN A 174 -1.64 -16.30 -12.69
N THR A 175 -1.58 -17.25 -11.77
CA THR A 175 -1.23 -18.64 -12.06
C THR A 175 -2.45 -19.53 -11.87
N THR A 176 -2.67 -20.47 -12.78
CA THR A 176 -3.83 -21.38 -12.78
C THR A 176 -3.64 -22.66 -11.96
N ASP A 177 -2.54 -22.79 -11.23
CA ASP A 177 -2.24 -24.00 -10.46
C ASP A 177 -3.34 -24.28 -9.41
N HIS A 178 -4.14 -25.31 -9.70
CA HIS A 178 -5.22 -25.87 -8.89
C HIS A 178 -4.69 -26.74 -7.75
#